data_AF-A0A0S8FNK1-F1
#
_entry.id   AF-A0A0S8FNK1-F1
#
_cell.length_a   1.000
_cell.length_b   1.000
_cell.length_c   1.000
_cell.angle_alpha   90.00
_cell.angle_beta   90.00
_cell.angle_gamma   90.00
#
_symmetry.space_group_name_H-M   'P 1'
#
loop_
_entity.id
_entity.type
_entity.pdbx_description
1 polymer ?
#
loop_
_entity_poly.entity_id
_entity_poly.type
_entity_poly.pdbx_seq_one_letter_code
_entity_poly.pdbx_strand_id
1 'polypeptide(L)'
;MIFILCALMGLAPPTNVRAYDTPDDGGGSINIEWQLSPDDAQIDGYEIYRSEDGVNFTKVGFIGKSRSLNQDQTEDGITYTYKVAAVSDTLRAFSQPSMEVISSASWINVAKMNIYVAMIIFGGLILYYIYHARKGKKLFIRKIAGLQAIDDAVGRATEMGKPILYILGLGYIEEIATLASLNILGEVAKKTAQYDTKLIVPNADPIVYTVAREIVKESYTNVGRPDAYDPDSVFFLAREQMAYAAGIDGIMTREKPATNFLVGYFAAESLVLAETGAATGAIQIAGTDALAQLPFFVTACDYTLIGEELYAASAYISKRPLLLGAIKGEDWSKVIIATVLILASIIGLVSRFPILSLFQ
;
A
#
# COMPACT_ATOMS: atom_id res chain seq x y z
N MET A 1 19.84 -67.17 -43.73
CA MET A 1 18.97 -66.21 -44.44
C MET A 1 18.83 -64.99 -43.54
N ILE A 2 19.59 -63.96 -43.88
CA ILE A 2 19.75 -62.71 -43.13
C ILE A 2 18.57 -61.80 -43.48
N PHE A 3 17.81 -61.38 -42.48
CA PHE A 3 16.95 -60.19 -42.56
C PHE A 3 17.33 -59.29 -41.38
N ILE A 4 18.47 -58.62 -41.52
CA ILE A 4 18.75 -57.41 -40.76
C ILE A 4 17.91 -56.33 -41.45
N LEU A 5 16.78 -55.98 -40.84
CA LEU A 5 16.08 -54.75 -41.17
C LEU A 5 17.03 -53.61 -40.77
N CYS A 6 17.60 -52.92 -41.76
CA CYS A 6 18.13 -51.58 -41.57
C CYS A 6 17.00 -50.67 -41.10
N ALA A 7 16.81 -50.53 -39.79
CA ALA A 7 16.16 -49.35 -39.25
C ALA A 7 17.09 -48.17 -39.55
N LEU A 8 16.62 -47.20 -40.34
CA LEU A 8 17.29 -45.91 -40.46
C LEU A 8 17.58 -45.40 -39.03
N MET A 9 18.84 -45.08 -38.74
CA MET A 9 19.26 -44.32 -37.55
C MET A 9 18.71 -42.89 -37.64
N GLY A 10 17.40 -42.74 -37.52
CA GLY A 10 16.72 -41.46 -37.38
C GLY A 10 16.42 -41.23 -35.91
N LEU A 11 16.66 -40.01 -35.43
CA LEU A 11 16.30 -39.60 -34.09
C LEU A 11 14.79 -39.82 -33.86
N ALA A 12 14.42 -40.51 -32.78
CA ALA A 12 13.02 -40.74 -32.45
C ALA A 12 12.36 -39.45 -31.92
N PRO A 13 11.14 -39.10 -32.37
CA PRO A 13 10.44 -37.93 -31.86
C PRO A 13 9.84 -38.18 -30.46
N PRO A 14 9.58 -37.12 -29.66
CA PRO A 14 8.72 -37.23 -28.50
C PRO A 14 7.28 -37.54 -28.93
N THR A 15 6.51 -38.15 -28.03
CA THR A 15 5.14 -38.61 -28.31
C THR A 15 4.14 -38.07 -27.30
N ASN A 16 2.84 -38.26 -27.57
CA ASN A 16 1.75 -37.88 -26.65
C ASN A 16 1.84 -36.41 -26.18
N VAL A 17 2.06 -35.48 -27.12
CA VAL A 17 2.08 -34.05 -26.85
C VAL A 17 0.67 -33.59 -26.48
N ARG A 18 0.54 -33.00 -25.30
CA ARG A 18 -0.71 -32.46 -24.76
C ARG A 18 -0.47 -31.00 -24.42
N ALA A 19 -1.35 -30.14 -24.95
CA ALA A 19 -1.37 -28.74 -24.60
C ALA A 19 -2.70 -28.46 -23.90
N TYR A 20 -2.66 -27.76 -22.77
CA TYR A 20 -3.84 -27.41 -22.00
C TYR A 20 -3.63 -26.06 -21.33
N ASP A 21 -4.74 -25.33 -21.15
CA ASP A 21 -4.75 -24.04 -20.47
C ASP A 21 -4.13 -24.15 -19.07
N THR A 22 -3.41 -23.12 -18.63
CA THR A 22 -2.79 -23.15 -17.31
C THR A 22 -3.88 -23.03 -16.25
N PRO A 23 -4.04 -24.01 -15.35
CA PRO A 23 -5.11 -23.95 -14.37
C PRO A 23 -4.88 -22.84 -13.36
N ASP A 24 -5.97 -22.25 -12.85
CA ASP A 24 -5.98 -21.30 -11.73
C ASP A 24 -5.15 -20.02 -11.96
N ASP A 25 -4.93 -19.59 -13.19
CA ASP A 25 -4.11 -18.42 -13.50
C ASP A 25 -4.91 -17.21 -14.01
N GLY A 26 -4.19 -16.12 -14.32
CA GLY A 26 -4.78 -14.90 -14.87
C GLY A 26 -5.00 -14.93 -16.38
N GLY A 27 -4.84 -16.10 -17.01
CA GLY A 27 -4.77 -16.24 -18.46
C GLY A 27 -3.39 -15.94 -19.03
N GLY A 28 -3.28 -16.11 -20.35
CA GLY A 28 -2.09 -15.83 -21.15
C GLY A 28 -0.99 -16.89 -21.02
N SER A 29 -1.35 -18.11 -20.62
CA SER A 29 -0.38 -19.18 -20.45
C SER A 29 -0.94 -20.57 -20.80
N ILE A 30 -0.17 -21.34 -21.56
CA ILE A 30 -0.49 -22.74 -21.91
C ILE A 30 0.61 -23.67 -21.43
N ASN A 31 0.24 -24.77 -20.79
CA ASN A 31 1.15 -25.85 -20.43
C ASN A 31 1.22 -26.88 -21.55
N ILE A 32 2.45 -27.24 -21.93
CA ILE A 32 2.75 -28.24 -22.95
C ILE A 32 3.50 -29.39 -22.29
N GLU A 33 2.88 -30.56 -22.26
CA GLU A 33 3.46 -31.80 -21.75
C GLU A 33 3.66 -32.82 -22.86
N TRP A 34 4.71 -33.65 -22.77
CA TRP A 34 4.97 -34.73 -23.72
C TRP A 34 5.59 -35.95 -23.05
N GLN A 35 5.60 -37.08 -23.75
CA GLN A 35 6.44 -38.22 -23.39
C GLN A 35 7.81 -38.06 -24.05
N LEU A 36 8.86 -38.25 -23.25
CA LEU A 36 10.25 -38.14 -23.68
C LEU A 36 10.52 -39.06 -24.88
N SER A 37 11.42 -38.62 -25.76
CA SER A 37 11.93 -39.47 -26.85
C SER A 37 12.63 -40.71 -26.27
N PRO A 38 12.50 -41.89 -26.92
CA PRO A 38 13.34 -43.05 -26.62
C PRO A 38 14.85 -42.75 -26.67
N ASP A 39 15.25 -41.72 -27.42
CA ASP A 39 16.63 -41.29 -27.60
C ASP A 39 17.01 -40.11 -26.67
N ASP A 40 16.25 -39.80 -25.61
CA ASP A 40 16.47 -38.64 -24.70
C ASP A 40 17.90 -38.53 -24.16
N ALA A 41 18.59 -39.66 -23.97
CA ALA A 41 19.99 -39.66 -23.52
C ALA A 41 20.97 -39.05 -24.54
N GLN A 42 20.63 -39.14 -25.83
CA GLN A 42 21.49 -38.82 -26.99
C GLN A 42 21.13 -37.47 -27.64
N ILE A 43 20.14 -36.75 -27.13
CA ILE A 43 19.72 -35.43 -27.63
C ILE A 43 20.28 -34.29 -26.78
N ASP A 44 20.25 -33.08 -27.35
CA ASP A 44 20.56 -31.83 -26.64
C ASP A 44 19.35 -31.34 -25.82
N GLY A 45 18.14 -31.56 -26.34
CA GLY A 45 16.89 -31.21 -25.68
C GLY A 45 15.69 -31.19 -26.63
N TYR A 46 14.66 -30.46 -26.23
CA TYR A 46 13.40 -30.33 -26.94
C TYR A 46 13.14 -28.90 -27.38
N GLU A 47 12.84 -28.70 -28.66
CA GLU A 47 12.34 -27.43 -29.21
C GLU A 47 10.81 -27.47 -29.25
N ILE A 48 10.15 -26.42 -28.75
CA ILE A 48 8.69 -26.27 -28.74
C ILE A 48 8.30 -25.30 -29.83
N TYR A 49 7.34 -25.72 -30.63
CA TYR A 49 6.80 -24.95 -31.73
C TYR A 49 5.30 -24.73 -31.55
N ARG A 50 4.84 -23.52 -31.87
CA ARG A 50 3.45 -23.07 -31.78
C ARG A 50 2.92 -22.67 -33.15
N SER A 51 1.63 -22.90 -33.39
CA SER A 51 0.91 -22.49 -34.59
C SER A 51 -0.47 -21.94 -34.20
N GLU A 52 -0.89 -20.86 -34.87
CA GLU A 52 -2.23 -20.26 -34.70
C GLU A 52 -3.23 -20.74 -35.78
N ASP A 53 -2.72 -21.30 -36.87
CA ASP A 53 -3.52 -21.77 -38.02
C ASP A 53 -3.45 -23.31 -38.21
N GLY A 54 -2.71 -24.01 -37.34
CA GLY A 54 -2.47 -25.45 -37.41
C GLY A 54 -1.49 -25.89 -38.50
N VAL A 55 -0.96 -24.96 -39.30
CA VAL A 55 -0.12 -25.24 -40.49
C VAL A 55 1.27 -24.64 -40.33
N ASN A 56 1.38 -23.37 -39.96
CA ASN A 56 2.64 -22.64 -39.82
C ASN A 56 3.10 -22.65 -38.37
N PHE A 57 4.25 -23.28 -38.12
CA PHE A 57 4.80 -23.47 -36.77
C PHE A 57 6.04 -22.59 -36.54
N THR A 58 6.01 -21.77 -35.49
CA THR A 58 7.14 -20.93 -35.04
C THR A 58 7.71 -21.47 -33.74
N LYS A 59 9.03 -21.38 -33.57
CA LYS A 59 9.70 -21.85 -32.34
C LYS A 59 9.42 -20.85 -31.20
N VAL A 60 8.89 -21.35 -30.09
CA VAL A 60 8.55 -20.55 -28.90
C VAL A 60 9.37 -20.92 -27.67
N GLY A 61 10.00 -22.10 -27.65
CA GLY A 61 10.77 -22.55 -26.49
C GLY A 61 11.86 -23.57 -26.80
N PHE A 62 12.79 -23.72 -25.86
CA PHE A 62 13.75 -24.81 -25.82
C PHE A 62 13.97 -25.24 -24.38
N ILE A 63 13.94 -26.54 -24.13
CA ILE A 63 14.15 -27.10 -22.79
C ILE A 63 15.14 -28.26 -22.90
N GLY A 64 16.06 -28.37 -21.94
CA GLY A 64 17.06 -29.44 -21.93
C GLY A 64 16.43 -30.83 -21.82
N LYS A 65 17.21 -31.86 -22.17
CA LYS A 65 16.81 -33.27 -22.05
C LYS A 65 16.33 -33.67 -20.64
N SER A 66 15.60 -34.78 -20.58
CA SER A 66 15.00 -35.33 -19.35
C SER A 66 13.95 -34.45 -18.69
N ARG A 67 13.45 -33.43 -19.41
CA ARG A 67 12.31 -32.62 -19.01
C ARG A 67 11.20 -32.78 -20.04
N SER A 68 9.96 -32.74 -19.57
CA SER A 68 8.77 -33.10 -20.36
C SER A 68 7.62 -32.11 -20.25
N LEU A 69 7.88 -30.92 -19.69
CA LEU A 69 6.90 -29.87 -19.46
C LEU A 69 7.53 -28.52 -19.80
N ASN A 70 6.80 -27.71 -20.58
CA ASN A 70 7.10 -26.32 -20.84
C ASN A 70 5.84 -25.47 -20.66
N GLN A 71 6.02 -24.21 -20.25
CA GLN A 71 4.95 -23.23 -20.21
C GLN A 71 5.22 -22.17 -21.28
N ASP A 72 4.22 -21.88 -22.10
CA ASP A 72 4.29 -20.85 -23.15
C ASP A 72 3.42 -19.65 -22.78
N GLN A 73 3.89 -18.44 -23.12
CA GLN A 73 3.14 -17.19 -22.91
C GLN A 73 2.31 -16.90 -24.16
N THR A 74 1.00 -16.76 -23.98
CA THR A 74 0.01 -16.68 -25.05
C THR A 74 -0.91 -15.48 -24.88
N GLU A 75 -1.66 -15.16 -25.94
CA GLU A 75 -2.78 -14.23 -25.84
C GLU A 75 -4.09 -15.00 -25.64
N ASP A 76 -4.93 -14.52 -24.75
CA ASP A 76 -6.20 -15.19 -24.43
C ASP A 76 -7.19 -15.17 -25.58
N GLY A 77 -7.94 -16.26 -25.71
CA GLY A 77 -8.97 -16.42 -26.74
C GLY A 77 -8.44 -16.78 -28.13
N ILE A 78 -7.11 -16.91 -28.31
CA ILE A 78 -6.50 -17.40 -29.55
C ILE A 78 -6.33 -18.92 -29.49
N THR A 79 -6.66 -19.60 -30.59
CA THR A 79 -6.46 -21.04 -30.74
C THR A 79 -5.01 -21.33 -31.11
N TYR A 80 -4.35 -22.18 -30.33
CA TYR A 80 -2.99 -22.63 -30.56
C TYR A 80 -2.91 -24.14 -30.74
N THR A 81 -1.95 -24.57 -31.56
CA THR A 81 -1.54 -25.96 -31.72
C THR A 81 -0.03 -26.06 -31.52
N TYR A 82 0.43 -27.11 -30.83
CA TYR A 82 1.85 -27.27 -30.48
C TYR A 82 2.48 -28.51 -31.09
N LYS A 83 3.77 -28.42 -31.44
CA LYS A 83 4.64 -29.55 -31.77
C LYS A 83 5.90 -29.49 -30.93
N VAL A 84 6.43 -30.65 -30.58
CA VAL A 84 7.69 -30.76 -29.86
C VAL A 84 8.66 -31.54 -30.73
N ALA A 85 9.88 -31.03 -30.89
CA ALA A 85 10.94 -31.69 -31.63
C ALA A 85 12.05 -32.12 -30.68
N ALA A 86 12.45 -33.40 -30.74
CA ALA A 86 13.73 -33.82 -30.17
C ALA A 86 14.86 -33.32 -31.08
N VAL A 87 15.91 -32.74 -30.49
CA VAL A 87 16.99 -32.09 -31.25
C VAL A 87 18.36 -32.61 -30.83
N SER A 88 19.15 -33.01 -31.81
CA SER A 88 20.56 -33.38 -31.65
C SER A 88 21.36 -32.69 -32.76
N ASP A 89 22.16 -31.70 -32.41
CA ASP A 89 22.94 -30.87 -33.33
C ASP A 89 22.05 -30.26 -34.44
N THR A 90 22.12 -30.76 -35.67
CA THR A 90 21.31 -30.27 -36.81
C THR A 90 20.04 -31.08 -37.06
N LEU A 91 19.90 -32.24 -36.42
CA LEU A 91 18.78 -33.16 -36.61
C LEU A 91 17.60 -32.78 -35.71
N ARG A 92 16.40 -32.80 -36.28
CA ARG A 92 15.13 -32.55 -35.59
C ARG A 92 14.14 -33.65 -35.89
N ALA A 93 13.56 -34.23 -34.85
CA ALA A 93 12.50 -35.23 -34.94
C ALA A 93 11.22 -34.68 -34.31
N PHE A 94 10.25 -34.30 -35.15
CA PHE A 94 9.00 -33.67 -34.72
C PHE A 94 7.95 -34.68 -34.28
N SER A 95 7.24 -34.36 -33.21
CA SER A 95 6.02 -35.05 -32.80
C SER A 95 4.86 -34.81 -33.76
N GLN A 96 3.79 -35.59 -33.59
CA GLN A 96 2.47 -35.16 -34.07
C GLN A 96 2.04 -33.87 -33.34
N PRO A 97 1.27 -32.98 -34.00
CA PRO A 97 0.72 -31.82 -33.33
C PRO A 97 -0.23 -32.21 -32.18
N SER A 98 -0.31 -31.36 -31.17
CA SER A 98 -1.32 -31.46 -30.10
C SER A 98 -2.73 -31.24 -30.65
N MET A 99 -3.74 -31.47 -29.80
CA MET A 99 -5.06 -30.88 -30.02
C MET A 99 -4.97 -29.34 -29.89
N GLU A 100 -5.94 -28.67 -30.51
CA GLU A 100 -6.14 -27.23 -30.36
C GLU A 100 -6.44 -26.88 -28.89
N VAL A 101 -5.85 -25.78 -28.43
CA VAL A 101 -5.99 -25.28 -27.06
C VAL A 101 -6.11 -23.76 -27.10
N ILE A 102 -6.86 -23.19 -26.16
CA ILE A 102 -7.05 -21.75 -26.00
C ILE A 102 -6.70 -21.41 -24.55
N SER A 103 -5.95 -20.33 -24.31
CA SER A 103 -5.74 -19.82 -22.95
C SER A 103 -6.87 -18.92 -22.51
N SER A 104 -7.20 -18.95 -21.21
CA SER A 104 -8.27 -18.14 -20.65
C SER A 104 -8.05 -17.81 -19.17
N ALA A 105 -8.38 -16.58 -18.78
CA ALA A 105 -8.35 -16.19 -17.37
C ALA A 105 -9.34 -16.99 -16.52
N SER A 106 -8.82 -17.59 -15.44
CA SER A 106 -9.65 -18.27 -14.45
C SER A 106 -10.24 -17.28 -13.45
N TRP A 107 -11.52 -17.45 -13.11
CA TRP A 107 -12.20 -16.61 -12.11
C TRP A 107 -11.72 -16.85 -10.68
N ILE A 108 -11.27 -18.07 -10.38
CA ILE A 108 -10.85 -18.49 -9.06
C ILE A 108 -9.47 -19.12 -9.20
N ASN A 109 -8.55 -18.70 -8.33
CA ASN A 109 -7.27 -19.38 -8.15
C ASN A 109 -7.33 -20.16 -6.83
N VAL A 110 -7.38 -21.50 -6.91
CA VAL A 110 -7.52 -22.37 -5.74
C VAL A 110 -6.31 -22.27 -4.80
N ALA A 111 -5.10 -22.05 -5.34
CA ALA A 111 -3.91 -21.84 -4.52
C ALA A 111 -4.02 -20.58 -3.64
N LYS A 112 -4.71 -19.54 -4.12
CA LYS A 112 -4.94 -18.27 -3.42
C LYS A 112 -6.23 -18.22 -2.60
N MET A 113 -6.89 -19.37 -2.37
CA MET A 113 -8.15 -19.43 -1.62
C MET A 113 -7.99 -18.98 -0.16
N ASN A 114 -6.83 -19.23 0.44
CA ASN A 114 -6.39 -18.68 1.73
C ASN A 114 -6.50 -17.14 1.80
N ILE A 115 -6.03 -16.43 0.77
CA ILE A 115 -6.07 -14.95 0.69
C ILE A 115 -7.52 -14.50 0.55
N TYR A 116 -8.32 -15.19 -0.27
CA TYR A 116 -9.74 -14.89 -0.41
C TYR A 116 -10.51 -14.99 0.91
N VAL A 117 -10.31 -16.09 1.65
CA VAL A 117 -10.90 -16.26 2.98
C VAL A 117 -10.43 -15.18 3.95
N ALA A 118 -9.14 -14.83 3.94
CA ALA A 118 -8.60 -13.76 4.77
C ALA A 118 -9.24 -12.39 4.44
N MET A 119 -9.46 -12.08 3.16
CA MET A 119 -10.15 -10.85 2.74
C MET A 119 -11.61 -10.80 3.24
N ILE A 120 -12.34 -11.92 3.17
CA ILE A 120 -13.71 -12.00 3.70
C ILE A 120 -13.72 -11.77 5.20
N ILE A 121 -12.81 -12.40 5.95
CA ILE A 121 -12.71 -12.23 7.40
C ILE A 121 -12.38 -10.77 7.74
N PHE A 122 -11.42 -10.18 7.04
CA PHE A 122 -11.02 -8.78 7.21
C PHE A 122 -12.17 -7.81 6.95
N GLY A 123 -12.81 -7.92 5.77
CA GLY A 123 -13.96 -7.09 5.41
C GLY A 123 -15.14 -7.30 6.36
N GLY A 124 -15.41 -8.55 6.74
CA GLY A 124 -16.45 -8.91 7.71
C GLY A 124 -16.23 -8.29 9.08
N LEU A 125 -15.00 -8.29 9.60
CA LEU A 125 -14.64 -7.66 10.87
C LEU A 125 -14.84 -6.14 10.83
N ILE A 126 -14.38 -5.48 9.76
CA ILE A 126 -14.59 -4.04 9.57
C ILE A 126 -16.08 -3.71 9.56
N LEU A 127 -16.87 -4.41 8.74
CA LEU A 127 -18.32 -4.19 8.64
C LEU A 127 -19.03 -4.46 9.97
N TYR A 128 -18.61 -5.50 10.70
CA TYR A 128 -19.14 -5.83 12.03
C TYR A 128 -18.92 -4.68 13.02
N TYR A 129 -17.71 -4.12 13.10
CA TYR A 129 -17.42 -3.02 14.01
C TYR A 129 -18.08 -1.71 13.58
N ILE A 130 -18.14 -1.41 12.28
CA ILE A 130 -18.88 -0.25 11.76
C ILE A 130 -20.37 -0.36 12.11
N TYR A 131 -20.98 -1.53 11.91
CA TYR A 131 -22.38 -1.78 12.25
C TYR A 131 -22.65 -1.54 13.74
N HIS A 132 -21.80 -2.07 14.61
CA HIS A 132 -21.94 -1.89 16.05
C HIS A 132 -21.68 -0.46 16.52
N ALA A 133 -20.71 0.24 15.92
CA ALA A 133 -20.45 1.66 16.19
C ALA A 133 -21.68 2.52 15.82
N ARG A 134 -22.26 2.27 14.63
CA ARG A 134 -23.48 2.97 14.17
C ARG A 134 -24.68 2.72 15.07
N LYS A 135 -24.77 1.54 15.71
CA LYS A 135 -25.80 1.23 16.72
C LYS A 135 -25.56 1.88 18.10
N GLY A 136 -24.56 2.74 18.24
CA GLY A 136 -24.28 3.46 19.48
C GLY A 136 -23.52 2.64 20.53
N LYS A 137 -22.99 1.46 20.19
CA LYS A 137 -22.05 0.77 21.09
C LYS A 137 -20.78 1.63 21.18
N LYS A 138 -20.42 2.01 22.40
CA LYS A 138 -19.15 2.71 22.68
C LYS A 138 -18.00 1.74 22.45
N LEU A 139 -17.32 1.88 21.32
CA LEU A 139 -16.09 1.14 21.04
C LEU A 139 -14.95 1.77 21.85
N PHE A 140 -14.27 0.96 22.64
CA PHE A 140 -13.05 1.42 23.32
C PHE A 140 -11.91 1.50 22.31
N ILE A 141 -11.33 2.69 22.18
CA ILE A 141 -10.13 2.94 21.39
C ILE A 141 -9.06 3.55 22.28
N ARG A 142 -7.80 3.13 22.09
CA ARG A 142 -6.65 3.63 22.83
C ARG A 142 -6.55 5.15 22.67
N LYS A 143 -6.43 5.88 23.77
CA LYS A 143 -6.19 7.31 23.71
C LYS A 143 -4.80 7.58 23.14
N ILE A 144 -4.70 8.51 22.18
CA ILE A 144 -3.43 8.98 21.64
C ILE A 144 -3.10 10.30 22.33
N ALA A 145 -1.97 10.35 23.03
CA ALA A 145 -1.59 11.48 23.88
C ALA A 145 -1.59 12.81 23.11
N GLY A 146 -1.02 12.84 21.90
CA GLY A 146 -0.98 14.04 21.05
C GLY A 146 -2.35 14.58 20.65
N LEU A 147 -3.38 13.73 20.57
CA LEU A 147 -4.73 14.18 20.24
C LEU A 147 -5.47 14.73 21.45
N GLN A 148 -5.19 14.21 22.64
CA GLN A 148 -5.76 14.77 23.87
C GLN A 148 -5.16 16.14 24.19
N ALA A 149 -3.90 16.34 23.82
CA ALA A 149 -3.21 17.61 24.00
C ALA A 149 -3.82 18.76 23.16
N ILE A 150 -4.65 18.47 22.14
CA ILE A 150 -5.29 19.52 21.31
C ILE A 150 -6.21 20.40 22.15
N ASP A 151 -7.11 19.80 22.96
CA ASP A 151 -8.05 20.57 23.78
C ASP A 151 -7.29 21.43 24.81
N ASP A 152 -6.27 20.86 25.45
CA ASP A 152 -5.42 21.56 26.43
C ASP A 152 -4.53 22.64 25.78
N ALA A 153 -4.08 22.41 24.56
CA ALA A 153 -3.30 23.37 23.78
C ALA A 153 -4.13 24.60 23.41
N VAL A 154 -5.35 24.39 22.90
CA VAL A 154 -6.24 25.48 22.54
C VAL A 154 -6.63 26.27 23.79
N GLY A 155 -7.05 25.57 24.86
CA GLY A 155 -7.41 26.22 26.13
C GLY A 155 -6.29 27.09 26.69
N ARG A 156 -5.04 26.58 26.73
CA ARG A 156 -3.89 27.37 27.17
C ARG A 156 -3.57 28.53 26.25
N ALA A 157 -3.65 28.35 24.94
CA ALA A 157 -3.44 29.45 23.99
C ALA A 157 -4.44 30.59 24.21
N THR A 158 -5.71 30.25 24.47
CA THR A 158 -6.75 31.21 24.85
C THR A 158 -6.41 31.91 26.17
N GLU A 159 -6.07 31.16 27.22
CA GLU A 159 -5.72 31.71 28.54
C GLU A 159 -4.50 32.64 28.51
N MET A 160 -3.52 32.33 27.66
CA MET A 160 -2.30 33.13 27.49
C MET A 160 -2.48 34.32 26.52
N GLY A 161 -3.60 34.40 25.80
CA GLY A 161 -3.81 35.40 24.74
C GLY A 161 -2.80 35.31 23.60
N LYS A 162 -2.28 34.10 23.33
CA LYS A 162 -1.23 33.84 22.34
C LYS A 162 -1.78 33.03 21.17
N PRO A 163 -1.21 33.17 19.96
CA PRO A 163 -1.68 32.42 18.82
C PRO A 163 -1.34 30.93 18.91
N ILE A 164 -2.06 30.15 18.10
CA ILE A 164 -1.69 28.80 17.70
C ILE A 164 -1.08 28.87 16.31
N LEU A 165 0.08 28.24 16.12
CA LEU A 165 0.72 28.10 14.82
C LEU A 165 0.51 26.67 14.31
N TYR A 166 -0.06 26.51 13.12
CA TYR A 166 -0.31 25.22 12.50
C TYR A 166 0.47 25.09 11.20
N ILE A 167 1.35 24.09 11.12
CA ILE A 167 2.27 23.88 10.01
C ILE A 167 1.94 22.53 9.37
N LEU A 168 1.50 22.60 8.11
CA LEU A 168 1.10 21.44 7.28
C LEU A 168 2.30 20.66 6.70
N GLY A 169 3.51 21.21 6.86
CA GLY A 169 4.73 20.66 6.26
C GLY A 169 4.92 21.08 4.80
N LEU A 170 5.66 20.27 4.05
CA LEU A 170 6.04 20.49 2.65
C LEU A 170 5.27 19.63 1.65
N GLY A 171 4.45 18.71 2.15
CA GLY A 171 3.79 17.70 1.32
C GLY A 171 2.78 18.30 0.35
N TYR A 172 2.54 17.57 -0.74
CA TYR A 172 1.51 17.92 -1.71
C TYR A 172 0.13 17.41 -1.29
N ILE A 173 -0.93 17.89 -1.96
CA ILE A 173 -2.32 17.48 -1.67
C ILE A 173 -2.58 15.98 -1.93
N GLU A 174 -1.74 15.35 -2.75
CA GLU A 174 -1.82 13.93 -3.09
C GLU A 174 -1.27 13.04 -1.97
N GLU A 175 -0.50 13.61 -1.04
CA GLU A 175 0.10 12.86 0.06
C GLU A 175 -0.91 12.60 1.18
N ILE A 176 -0.93 11.37 1.66
CA ILE A 176 -1.87 10.92 2.69
C ILE A 176 -1.65 11.68 4.01
N ALA A 177 -0.39 11.97 4.37
CA ALA A 177 -0.06 12.78 5.55
C ALA A 177 -0.63 14.20 5.48
N THR A 178 -0.54 14.85 4.32
CA THR A 178 -1.09 16.19 4.09
C THR A 178 -2.62 16.18 4.22
N LEU A 179 -3.28 15.20 3.61
CA LEU A 179 -4.74 15.04 3.74
C LEU A 179 -5.16 14.77 5.19
N ALA A 180 -4.42 13.94 5.93
CA ALA A 180 -4.67 13.69 7.33
C ALA A 180 -4.49 14.98 8.17
N SER A 181 -3.43 15.74 7.91
CA SER A 181 -3.16 17.00 8.59
C SER A 181 -4.23 18.06 8.31
N LEU A 182 -4.71 18.19 7.07
CA LEU A 182 -5.82 19.10 6.74
C LEU A 182 -7.10 18.78 7.51
N ASN A 183 -7.39 17.49 7.74
CA ASN A 183 -8.52 17.09 8.59
C ASN A 183 -8.32 17.48 10.06
N ILE A 184 -7.10 17.35 10.59
CA ILE A 184 -6.77 17.79 11.95
C ILE A 184 -6.87 19.32 12.06
N LEU A 185 -6.36 20.05 11.07
CA LEU A 185 -6.48 21.51 10.96
C LEU A 185 -7.94 21.97 11.07
N GLY A 186 -8.87 21.28 10.38
CA GLY A 186 -10.29 21.60 10.47
C GLY A 186 -10.83 21.49 11.91
N GLU A 187 -10.43 20.46 12.65
CA GLU A 187 -10.83 20.32 14.06
C GLU A 187 -10.17 21.36 14.97
N VAL A 188 -8.89 21.68 14.74
CA VAL A 188 -8.19 22.77 15.45
C VAL A 188 -8.89 24.11 15.17
N ALA A 189 -9.25 24.39 13.91
CA ALA A 189 -9.94 25.61 13.50
C ALA A 189 -11.33 25.75 14.14
N LYS A 190 -12.09 24.66 14.27
CA LYS A 190 -13.37 24.67 15.02
C LYS A 190 -13.15 25.08 16.47
N LYS A 191 -12.10 24.56 17.11
CA LYS A 191 -11.77 24.87 18.51
C LYS A 191 -11.29 26.30 18.66
N THR A 192 -10.38 26.77 17.81
CA THR A 192 -9.91 28.16 17.85
C THR A 192 -11.04 29.15 17.64
N ALA A 193 -12.00 28.85 16.76
CA ALA A 193 -13.21 29.66 16.57
C ALA A 193 -14.13 29.66 17.80
N GLN A 194 -14.29 28.53 18.49
CA GLN A 194 -15.10 28.44 19.71
C GLN A 194 -14.50 29.26 20.87
N TYR A 195 -13.17 29.21 21.01
CA TYR A 195 -12.44 29.87 22.10
C TYR A 195 -11.85 31.23 21.71
N ASP A 196 -12.19 31.77 20.54
CA ASP A 196 -11.70 33.07 20.05
C ASP A 196 -10.17 33.21 20.08
N THR A 197 -9.48 32.17 19.62
CA THR A 197 -8.00 32.08 19.65
C THR A 197 -7.43 32.34 18.26
N LYS A 198 -6.41 33.20 18.17
CA LYS A 198 -5.72 33.50 16.91
C LYS A 198 -5.05 32.25 16.34
N LEU A 199 -5.33 31.94 15.07
CA LEU A 199 -4.75 30.82 14.34
C LEU A 199 -3.85 31.36 13.23
N ILE A 200 -2.66 30.79 13.07
CA ILE A 200 -1.68 31.16 12.03
C ILE A 200 -1.31 29.89 11.26
N VAL A 201 -1.53 29.88 9.95
CA VAL A 201 -1.34 28.70 9.08
C VAL A 201 -0.51 29.09 7.86
N PRO A 202 0.82 29.18 7.97
CA PRO A 202 1.68 29.35 6.81
C PRO A 202 1.66 28.07 5.98
N ASN A 203 1.74 28.22 4.66
CA ASN A 203 1.74 27.10 3.71
C ASN A 203 2.90 27.21 2.72
N ALA A 204 3.50 26.06 2.37
CA ALA A 204 4.58 25.98 1.40
C ALA A 204 4.09 25.70 -0.04
N ASP A 205 2.94 25.05 -0.19
CA ASP A 205 2.36 24.70 -1.49
C ASP A 205 1.10 25.54 -1.79
N PRO A 206 0.94 26.11 -3.00
CA PRO A 206 -0.22 26.93 -3.34
C PRO A 206 -1.57 26.18 -3.38
N ILE A 207 -1.56 24.88 -3.72
CA ILE A 207 -2.78 24.07 -3.76
C ILE A 207 -3.19 23.73 -2.33
N VAL A 208 -2.25 23.27 -1.51
CA VAL A 208 -2.50 23.01 -0.08
C VAL A 208 -2.97 24.28 0.63
N TYR A 209 -2.36 25.44 0.35
CA TYR A 209 -2.83 26.74 0.83
C TYR A 209 -4.31 26.99 0.52
N THR A 210 -4.71 26.77 -0.73
CA THR A 210 -6.09 27.03 -1.18
C THR A 210 -7.08 26.12 -0.45
N VAL A 211 -6.73 24.84 -0.30
CA VAL A 211 -7.55 23.85 0.42
C VAL A 211 -7.61 24.16 1.92
N ALA A 212 -6.48 24.46 2.55
CA ALA A 212 -6.40 24.82 3.96
C ALA A 212 -7.25 26.05 4.28
N ARG A 213 -7.23 27.07 3.42
CA ARG A 213 -8.04 28.28 3.56
C ARG A 213 -9.53 27.97 3.54
N GLU A 214 -9.98 27.13 2.62
CA GLU A 214 -11.40 26.72 2.56
C GLU A 214 -11.80 25.88 3.77
N ILE A 215 -10.95 24.94 4.20
CA ILE A 215 -11.20 24.11 5.40
C ILE A 215 -11.32 24.98 6.66
N VAL A 216 -10.43 25.95 6.86
CA VAL A 216 -10.49 26.84 8.03
C VAL A 216 -11.78 27.67 7.98
N LYS A 217 -12.11 28.27 6.83
CA LYS A 217 -13.34 29.05 6.65
C LYS A 217 -14.61 28.22 6.89
N GLU A 218 -14.68 27.01 6.33
CA GLU A 218 -15.81 26.10 6.52
C GLU A 218 -15.91 25.68 7.99
N SER A 219 -14.78 25.41 8.64
CA SER A 219 -14.72 25.02 10.05
C SER A 219 -15.26 26.11 10.98
N TYR A 220 -14.91 27.37 10.75
CA TYR A 220 -15.45 28.53 11.48
C TYR A 220 -16.97 28.69 11.24
N THR A 221 -17.41 28.50 9.99
CA THR A 221 -18.83 28.58 9.61
C THR A 221 -19.64 27.47 10.29
N ASN A 222 -19.12 26.24 10.31
CA ASN A 222 -19.77 25.06 10.88
C ASN A 222 -20.01 25.16 12.39
N VAL A 223 -19.21 25.95 13.12
CA VAL A 223 -19.43 26.25 14.54
C VAL A 223 -20.21 27.54 14.78
N GLY A 224 -20.74 28.16 13.71
CA GLY A 224 -21.57 29.36 13.79
C GLY A 224 -20.79 30.65 14.09
N ARG A 225 -19.47 30.68 13.83
CA ARG A 225 -18.59 31.85 14.03
C ARG A 225 -17.91 32.30 12.72
N PRO A 226 -18.64 32.52 11.61
CA PRO A 226 -18.04 33.00 10.36
C PRO A 226 -17.46 34.42 10.48
N ASP A 227 -17.93 35.20 11.45
CA ASP A 227 -17.46 36.55 11.79
C ASP A 227 -16.04 36.56 12.40
N ALA A 228 -15.65 35.48 13.07
CA ALA A 228 -14.32 35.34 13.68
C ALA A 228 -13.26 34.84 12.69
N TYR A 229 -13.65 34.48 11.46
CA TYR A 229 -12.70 34.01 10.46
C TYR A 229 -11.85 35.18 9.94
N ASP A 230 -10.53 35.05 10.13
CA ASP A 230 -9.54 35.97 9.59
C ASP A 230 -9.04 35.47 8.22
N PRO A 231 -9.31 36.18 7.11
CA PRO A 231 -8.83 35.79 5.77
C PRO A 231 -7.31 35.71 5.64
N ASP A 232 -6.56 36.38 6.52
CA ASP A 232 -5.10 36.43 6.53
C ASP A 232 -4.49 35.40 7.50
N SER A 233 -5.32 34.62 8.21
CA SER A 233 -4.85 33.54 9.10
C SER A 233 -4.16 32.40 8.34
N VAL A 234 -4.55 32.18 7.09
CA VAL A 234 -3.98 31.16 6.20
C VAL A 234 -3.33 31.86 5.01
N PHE A 235 -2.03 31.64 4.80
CA PHE A 235 -1.29 32.31 3.73
C PHE A 235 -0.18 31.44 3.15
N PHE A 236 0.17 31.72 1.90
CA PHE A 236 1.36 31.16 1.26
C PHE A 236 2.60 31.91 1.73
N LEU A 237 3.60 31.19 2.23
CA LEU A 237 4.82 31.77 2.79
C LEU A 237 5.99 31.69 1.81
N ALA A 238 6.44 30.47 1.50
CA ALA A 238 7.52 30.21 0.54
C ALA A 238 7.49 28.73 0.13
N ARG A 239 7.84 28.44 -1.12
CA ARG A 239 7.91 27.05 -1.63
C ARG A 239 9.23 26.37 -1.29
N GLU A 240 10.33 27.12 -1.30
CA GLU A 240 11.65 26.57 -1.02
C GLU A 240 11.76 26.16 0.44
N GLN A 241 12.16 24.91 0.69
CA GLN A 241 12.14 24.26 2.00
C GLN A 241 12.75 25.12 3.12
N MET A 242 13.98 25.61 2.93
CA MET A 242 14.67 26.38 3.97
C MET A 242 14.17 27.83 4.06
N ALA A 243 13.62 28.38 2.99
CA ALA A 243 12.94 29.69 3.05
C ALA A 243 11.64 29.58 3.86
N TYR A 244 10.89 28.48 3.66
CA TYR A 244 9.70 28.16 4.42
C TYR A 244 10.04 27.97 5.91
N ALA A 245 11.07 27.17 6.20
CA ALA A 245 11.55 26.95 7.56
C ALA A 245 11.96 28.27 8.25
N ALA A 246 12.82 29.07 7.61
CA ALA A 246 13.25 30.35 8.16
C ALA A 246 12.08 31.34 8.37
N GLY A 247 11.09 31.32 7.47
CA GLY A 247 9.88 32.13 7.62
C GLY A 247 9.05 31.70 8.84
N ILE A 248 8.89 30.40 9.05
CA ILE A 248 8.21 29.82 10.22
C ILE A 248 8.97 30.13 11.50
N ASP A 249 10.29 29.95 11.53
CA ASP A 249 11.13 30.28 12.69
C ASP A 249 10.99 31.77 13.05
N GLY A 250 10.93 32.63 12.04
CA GLY A 250 10.62 34.04 12.21
C GLY A 250 9.25 34.29 12.85
N ILE A 251 8.22 33.52 12.47
CA ILE A 251 6.89 33.61 13.09
C ILE A 251 6.96 33.14 14.56
N MET A 252 7.59 32.00 14.83
CA MET A 252 7.72 31.45 16.19
C MET A 252 8.42 32.45 17.13
N THR A 253 9.50 33.08 16.67
CA THR A 253 10.29 34.02 17.47
C THR A 253 9.61 35.37 17.69
N ARG A 254 8.83 35.87 16.72
CA ARG A 254 8.10 37.15 16.82
C ARG A 254 6.77 37.03 17.55
N GLU A 255 5.92 36.10 17.11
CA GLU A 255 4.56 35.94 17.64
C GLU A 255 4.53 35.13 18.95
N LYS A 256 5.58 34.33 19.21
CA LYS A 256 5.71 33.44 20.36
C LYS A 256 4.42 32.63 20.64
N PRO A 257 3.96 31.80 19.67
CA PRO A 257 2.75 31.00 19.82
C PRO A 257 2.76 30.21 21.13
N ALA A 258 1.58 29.99 21.71
CA ALA A 258 1.49 29.11 22.89
C ALA A 258 1.62 27.64 22.50
N THR A 259 1.16 27.27 21.31
CA THR A 259 1.27 25.91 20.76
C THR A 259 1.63 25.97 19.28
N ASN A 260 2.51 25.06 18.89
CA ASN A 260 2.87 24.76 17.51
C ASN A 260 2.39 23.36 17.16
N PHE A 261 1.61 23.26 16.08
CA PHE A 261 1.28 22.00 15.43
C PHE A 261 2.21 21.78 14.24
N LEU A 262 2.99 20.70 14.30
CA LEU A 262 3.93 20.28 13.25
C LEU A 262 3.40 18.98 12.63
N VAL A 263 2.35 19.07 11.81
CA VAL A 263 1.58 17.91 11.38
C VAL A 263 1.52 17.83 9.87
N GLY A 264 2.00 16.73 9.28
CA GLY A 264 2.06 16.52 7.84
C GLY A 264 3.37 15.88 7.38
N TYR A 265 3.74 16.13 6.12
CA TYR A 265 5.00 15.66 5.58
C TYR A 265 6.11 16.68 5.83
N PHE A 266 7.19 16.26 6.47
CA PHE A 266 8.37 17.09 6.73
C PHE A 266 9.62 16.41 6.20
N ALA A 267 10.66 17.22 5.98
CA ALA A 267 11.99 16.76 5.64
C ALA A 267 13.00 17.34 6.65
N ALA A 268 14.20 17.72 6.18
CA ALA A 268 15.31 18.17 7.00
C ALA A 268 15.00 19.40 7.89
N GLU A 269 13.98 20.19 7.56
CA GLU A 269 13.52 21.33 8.35
C GLU A 269 12.85 20.93 9.66
N SER A 270 12.36 19.70 9.79
CA SER A 270 11.61 19.21 10.96
C SER A 270 12.32 19.49 12.29
N LEU A 271 13.60 19.14 12.40
CA LEU A 271 14.38 19.35 13.63
C LEU A 271 14.58 20.84 13.92
N VAL A 272 14.83 21.66 12.88
CA VAL A 272 15.02 23.10 13.03
C VAL A 272 13.75 23.74 13.58
N LEU A 273 12.59 23.42 12.98
CA LEU A 273 11.29 23.91 13.43
C LEU A 273 10.94 23.44 14.85
N ALA A 274 11.23 22.18 15.16
CA ALA A 274 10.95 21.61 16.47
C ALA A 274 11.79 22.28 17.58
N GLU A 275 13.09 22.42 17.36
CA GLU A 275 14.01 23.10 18.29
C GLU A 275 13.69 24.59 18.45
N THR A 276 13.38 25.30 17.36
CA THR A 276 12.99 26.72 17.44
C THR A 276 11.72 26.89 18.28
N GLY A 277 10.70 26.07 18.06
CA GLY A 277 9.46 26.19 18.83
C GLY A 277 9.65 25.77 20.30
N ALA A 278 10.48 24.76 20.58
CA ALA A 278 10.85 24.40 21.94
C ALA A 278 11.60 25.55 22.65
N ALA A 279 12.53 26.21 21.95
CA ALA A 279 13.28 27.34 22.47
C ALA A 279 12.41 28.58 22.77
N THR A 280 11.28 28.73 22.08
CA THR A 280 10.30 29.80 22.37
C THR A 280 9.32 29.46 23.50
N GLY A 281 9.39 28.23 24.03
CA GLY A 281 8.55 27.73 25.11
C GLY A 281 7.12 27.37 24.67
N ALA A 282 6.91 27.15 23.37
CA ALA A 282 5.64 26.68 22.84
C ALA A 282 5.48 25.17 23.10
N ILE A 283 4.27 24.73 23.39
CA ILE A 283 3.95 23.30 23.36
C ILE A 283 4.00 22.82 21.92
N GLN A 284 4.68 21.72 21.68
CA GLN A 284 4.91 21.15 20.36
C GLN A 284 4.09 19.86 20.20
N ILE A 285 3.13 19.87 19.29
CA ILE A 285 2.36 18.68 18.89
C ILE A 285 2.71 18.35 17.45
N ALA A 286 3.45 17.27 17.25
CA ALA A 286 3.91 16.84 15.94
C ALA A 286 3.18 15.60 15.44
N GLY A 287 3.19 15.39 14.13
CA GLY A 287 2.67 14.16 13.52
C GLY A 287 3.15 13.98 12.09
N THR A 288 3.80 12.86 11.80
CA THR A 288 4.30 12.56 10.44
C THR A 288 4.35 11.05 10.22
N ASP A 289 4.26 10.64 8.96
CA ASP A 289 4.53 9.27 8.51
C ASP A 289 5.93 9.10 7.91
N ALA A 290 6.70 10.20 7.80
CA ALA A 290 8.06 10.19 7.31
C ALA A 290 9.00 9.53 8.34
N LEU A 291 9.41 8.28 8.06
CA LEU A 291 10.27 7.49 8.95
C LEU A 291 11.57 8.19 9.33
N ALA A 292 12.14 8.98 8.42
CA ALA A 292 13.38 9.71 8.65
C ALA A 292 13.23 10.88 9.63
N GLN A 293 12.03 11.47 9.76
CA GLN A 293 11.80 12.66 10.59
C GLN A 293 11.18 12.34 11.95
N LEU A 294 10.56 11.16 12.09
CA LEU A 294 9.98 10.71 13.36
C LEU A 294 10.95 10.83 14.56
N PRO A 295 12.24 10.45 14.47
CA PRO A 295 13.17 10.61 15.58
C PRO A 295 13.29 12.06 16.06
N PHE A 296 13.30 13.03 15.14
CA PHE A 296 13.44 14.45 15.49
C PHE A 296 12.24 14.96 16.27
N PHE A 297 11.02 14.64 15.83
CA PHE A 297 9.82 15.04 16.54
C PHE A 297 9.66 14.32 17.88
N VAL A 298 9.98 13.02 17.94
CA VAL A 298 9.93 12.26 19.21
C VAL A 298 10.90 12.85 20.25
N THR A 299 12.03 13.39 19.82
CA THR A 299 13.02 13.99 20.75
C THR A 299 12.74 15.46 21.09
N ALA A 300 12.20 16.24 20.16
CA ALA A 300 12.10 17.70 20.29
C ALA A 300 10.68 18.22 20.55
N CYS A 301 9.65 17.36 20.49
CA CYS A 301 8.25 17.74 20.70
C CYS A 301 7.66 17.07 21.94
N ASP A 302 6.70 17.74 22.60
CA ASP A 302 6.00 17.20 23.77
C ASP A 302 5.15 15.98 23.42
N TYR A 303 4.54 16.00 22.23
CA TYR A 303 3.73 14.92 21.71
C TYR A 303 4.02 14.67 20.23
N THR A 304 4.10 13.40 19.85
CA THR A 304 4.30 13.00 18.45
C THR A 304 3.32 11.89 18.07
N LEU A 305 2.53 12.12 17.02
CA LEU A 305 1.72 11.11 16.35
C LEU A 305 2.62 10.31 15.40
N ILE A 306 2.67 8.99 15.56
CA ILE A 306 3.59 8.13 14.81
C ILE A 306 2.83 7.37 13.72
N GLY A 307 3.14 7.64 12.45
CA GLY A 307 2.66 6.85 11.31
C GLY A 307 1.13 6.73 11.29
N GLU A 308 0.60 5.53 11.57
CA GLU A 308 -0.85 5.25 11.54
C GLU A 308 -1.68 6.13 12.49
N GLU A 309 -1.08 6.64 13.56
CA GLU A 309 -1.75 7.55 14.48
C GLU A 309 -2.15 8.86 13.81
N LEU A 310 -1.35 9.33 12.83
CA LEU A 310 -1.65 10.52 12.03
C LEU A 310 -2.92 10.31 11.20
N TYR A 311 -3.04 9.17 10.52
CA TYR A 311 -4.20 8.87 9.67
C TYR A 311 -5.47 8.63 10.49
N ALA A 312 -5.31 8.02 11.66
CA ALA A 312 -6.43 7.76 12.56
C ALA A 312 -6.89 9.02 13.33
N ALA A 313 -6.05 10.06 13.43
CA ALA A 313 -6.29 11.25 14.25
C ALA A 313 -7.66 11.89 14.04
N SER A 314 -8.07 12.07 12.78
CA SER A 314 -9.37 12.67 12.43
C SER A 314 -10.55 11.87 12.99
N ALA A 315 -10.44 10.54 13.04
CA ALA A 315 -11.46 9.65 13.61
C ALA A 315 -11.57 9.81 15.12
N TYR A 316 -10.42 9.91 15.80
CA TYR A 316 -10.36 10.09 17.25
C TYR A 316 -10.93 11.44 17.69
N ILE A 317 -10.67 12.51 16.94
CA ILE A 317 -11.16 13.85 17.26
C ILE A 317 -12.64 13.99 16.92
N SER A 318 -13.04 13.64 15.69
CA SER A 318 -14.43 13.79 15.23
C SER A 318 -15.42 12.80 15.85
N LYS A 319 -14.92 11.69 16.43
CA LYS A 319 -15.69 10.60 17.05
C LYS A 319 -16.80 10.03 16.15
N ARG A 320 -16.61 10.08 14.83
CA ARG A 320 -17.58 9.59 13.85
C ARG A 320 -17.66 8.05 13.91
N PRO A 321 -18.85 7.44 14.09
CA PRO A 321 -19.00 5.99 14.24
C PRO A 321 -18.39 5.17 13.10
N LEU A 322 -18.46 5.67 11.86
CA LEU A 322 -17.87 5.02 10.69
C LEU A 322 -16.36 4.83 10.84
N LEU A 323 -15.65 5.91 11.20
CA LEU A 323 -14.20 5.91 11.30
C LEU A 323 -13.73 5.10 12.52
N LEU A 324 -14.41 5.26 13.65
CA LEU A 324 -14.14 4.50 14.88
C LEU A 324 -14.32 2.99 14.67
N GLY A 325 -15.37 2.59 13.94
CA GLY A 325 -15.61 1.18 13.60
C GLY A 325 -14.54 0.59 12.68
N ALA A 326 -14.10 1.37 11.69
CA ALA A 326 -13.03 0.96 10.78
C ALA A 326 -11.71 0.72 11.53
N ILE A 327 -11.28 1.68 12.37
CA ILE A 327 -10.07 1.55 13.21
C ILE A 327 -10.15 0.28 14.07
N LYS A 328 -11.30 0.04 14.71
CA LYS A 328 -11.43 -1.13 15.59
C LYS A 328 -11.36 -2.46 14.82
N GLY A 329 -11.93 -2.50 13.61
CA GLY A 329 -11.81 -3.66 12.73
C GLY A 329 -10.38 -3.89 12.26
N GLU A 330 -9.65 -2.83 11.94
CA GLU A 330 -8.25 -2.88 11.55
C GLU A 330 -7.35 -3.39 12.70
N ASP A 331 -7.51 -2.84 13.91
CA ASP A 331 -6.76 -3.27 15.11
C ASP A 331 -6.92 -4.77 15.37
N TRP A 332 -8.16 -5.27 15.35
CA TRP A 332 -8.43 -6.69 15.57
C TRP A 332 -7.88 -7.57 14.45
N SER A 333 -7.93 -7.08 13.21
CA SER A 333 -7.34 -7.78 12.08
C SER A 333 -5.83 -7.92 12.23
N LYS A 334 -5.14 -6.86 12.67
CA LYS A 334 -3.70 -6.91 12.98
C LYS A 334 -3.39 -7.93 14.08
N VAL A 335 -4.20 -7.98 15.13
CA VAL A 335 -4.03 -8.98 16.22
C VAL A 335 -4.21 -10.40 15.69
N ILE A 336 -5.20 -10.65 14.84
CA ILE A 336 -5.42 -11.97 14.23
C ILE A 336 -4.23 -12.34 13.35
N ILE A 337 -3.80 -11.45 12.46
CA ILE A 337 -2.65 -11.68 11.56
C ILE A 337 -1.39 -11.95 12.39
N ALA A 338 -1.10 -11.14 13.41
CA ALA A 338 0.05 -11.33 14.29
C ALA A 338 -0.01 -12.69 15.00
N THR A 339 -1.17 -13.09 15.50
CA THR A 339 -1.37 -14.39 16.16
C THR A 339 -1.13 -15.54 15.19
N VAL A 340 -1.67 -15.46 13.97
CA VAL A 340 -1.47 -16.47 12.92
C VAL A 340 0.00 -16.56 12.53
N LEU A 341 0.69 -15.42 12.35
CA LEU A 341 2.12 -15.39 12.02
C LEU A 341 2.99 -16.00 13.14
N ILE A 342 2.70 -15.69 14.40
CA ILE A 342 3.41 -16.26 15.54
C ILE A 342 3.20 -17.77 15.60
N LEU A 343 1.96 -18.25 15.49
CA LEU A 343 1.65 -19.68 15.50
C LEU A 343 2.30 -20.41 14.31
N ALA A 344 2.21 -19.84 13.11
CA ALA A 344 2.86 -20.39 11.92
C ALA A 344 4.39 -20.47 12.10
N SER A 345 5.00 -19.44 12.68
CA SER A 345 6.44 -19.41 12.97
C SER A 345 6.84 -20.52 13.96
N ILE A 346 6.05 -20.73 15.02
CA ILE A 346 6.30 -21.81 16.00
C ILE A 346 6.16 -23.18 15.35
N ILE A 347 5.10 -23.39 14.56
CA ILE A 347 4.87 -24.66 13.85
C ILE A 347 6.02 -24.94 12.88
N GLY A 348 6.52 -23.93 12.18
CA GLY A 348 7.64 -24.08 11.24
C GLY A 348 8.96 -24.38 11.91
N LEU A 349 9.14 -23.92 13.14
CA LEU A 349 10.33 -24.25 13.93
C LEU A 349 10.30 -25.70 14.42
N VAL A 350 9.12 -26.22 14.77
CA VAL A 350 8.95 -27.55 15.40
C VAL A 350 8.69 -28.66 14.37
N SER A 351 8.18 -28.33 13.19
CA SER A 351 7.78 -29.31 12.16
C SER A 351 8.41 -29.02 10.81
N ARG A 352 8.62 -30.06 9.98
CA ARG A 352 8.98 -29.89 8.55
C ARG A 352 7.78 -29.50 7.68
N PHE A 353 6.75 -28.87 8.27
CA PHE A 353 5.57 -28.48 7.52
C PHE A 353 5.95 -27.34 6.55
N PRO A 354 5.60 -27.43 5.26
CA PRO A 354 5.98 -26.43 4.27
C PRO A 354 5.11 -25.17 4.43
N ILE A 355 5.35 -24.37 5.47
CA ILE A 355 4.61 -23.12 5.73
C ILE A 355 4.67 -22.14 4.55
N LEU A 356 5.75 -22.14 3.78
CA LEU A 356 5.86 -21.27 2.61
C LEU A 356 4.81 -21.59 1.53
N SER A 357 4.32 -22.84 1.45
CA SER A 357 3.24 -23.19 0.52
C SER A 357 1.86 -22.68 0.94
N LEU A 358 1.73 -22.14 2.16
CA LEU A 358 0.52 -21.43 2.59
C LEU A 358 0.51 -19.96 2.18
N PHE A 359 1.61 -19.44 1.61
CA PHE A 359 1.75 -18.03 1.20
C PHE A 359 2.15 -17.87 -0.28
N GLN A 360 2.32 -18.97 -1.01
CA GLN A 360 2.42 -19.02 -2.47
C GLN A 360 1.01 -19.12 -3.05
#